data_AF-A0A131Z7R8-F1
#
_entry.id   AF-A0A131Z7R8-F1
#
_cell.length_a   1.000
_cell.length_b   1.000
_cell.length_c   1.000
_cell.angle_alpha   90.00
_cell.angle_beta   90.00
_cell.angle_gamma   90.00
#
_symmetry.space_group_name_H-M   'P 1'
#
loop_
_entity.id
_entity.type
_entity.pdbx_description
1 polymer ?
#
loop_
_entity_poly.entity_id
_entity_poly.type
_entity_poly.pdbx_seq_one_letter_code
_entity_poly.pdbx_strand_id
1 'polypeptide(L)'
;DNITLFVSDFCRPIVMDFLGDVETRGVKLRRYFASPRMFNYSSKESRCFCEDTCLPSGAINISACVQGSPVIITFPHYLHAHPIYQQGVEGIRPDPKHHQMFLDIEPKMGITVNAAAKFQVNVWIENIPEIPFFEDIHERRFYPVFWFENLASADKHMLSRLRLVTEELPQYVTVGAFGAVIIGGIILLATLVYAIRYTKKPKPVQPTYIPVRVLK
;
A
#
# COMPACT_ATOMS: atom_id res chain seq x y z
N ASP A 1 0.68 -8.77 -4.88
CA ASP A 1 1.09 -9.04 -3.48
C ASP A 1 0.12 -8.40 -2.51
N ASN A 2 -0.17 -9.09 -1.42
CA ASN A 2 -0.97 -8.57 -0.32
C ASN A 2 -0.09 -7.78 0.65
N ILE A 3 -0.71 -6.95 1.50
CA ILE A 3 0.00 -6.25 2.57
C ILE A 3 -0.51 -6.72 3.93
N THR A 4 0.40 -6.79 4.90
CA THR A 4 0.09 -7.15 6.28
C THR A 4 0.31 -5.94 7.19
N LEU A 5 -0.67 -5.64 8.02
CA LEU A 5 -0.66 -4.48 8.93
C LEU A 5 -0.97 -4.97 10.33
N PHE A 6 -0.17 -4.57 11.32
CA PHE A 6 -0.53 -4.77 12.72
C PHE A 6 -1.44 -3.64 13.16
N VAL A 7 -2.64 -3.98 13.63
CA VAL A 7 -3.62 -3.02 14.15
C VAL A 7 -3.74 -3.25 15.64
N SER A 8 -3.31 -2.28 16.45
CA SER A 8 -3.33 -2.35 17.92
C SER A 8 -4.72 -2.68 18.45
N ASP A 9 -5.75 -2.05 17.87
CA ASP A 9 -7.13 -2.17 18.31
C ASP A 9 -7.72 -3.56 18.01
N PHE A 10 -7.12 -4.29 17.07
CA PHE A 10 -7.51 -5.66 16.73
C PHE A 10 -6.64 -6.69 17.45
N CYS A 11 -5.55 -6.26 18.08
CA CYS A 11 -4.62 -7.09 18.83
C CYS A 11 -3.97 -8.20 17.98
N ARG A 12 -3.95 -8.04 16.65
CA ARG A 12 -3.38 -8.98 15.69
C ARG A 12 -3.02 -8.32 14.37
N PRO A 13 -2.14 -8.94 13.56
CA PRO A 13 -1.99 -8.56 12.18
C PRO A 13 -3.26 -8.87 11.36
N ILE A 14 -3.56 -7.99 10.42
CA ILE A 14 -4.54 -8.18 9.36
C ILE A 14 -3.87 -8.16 8.00
N VAL A 15 -4.43 -8.94 7.07
CA VAL A 15 -3.96 -8.99 5.69
C VAL A 15 -4.98 -8.26 4.82
N MET A 16 -4.49 -7.28 4.06
CA MET A 16 -5.27 -6.56 3.06
C MET A 16 -4.91 -7.08 1.67
N ASP A 17 -5.94 -7.41 0.89
CA ASP A 17 -5.76 -7.92 -0.46
C ASP A 17 -5.61 -6.77 -1.45
N PHE A 18 -4.78 -6.97 -2.48
CA PHE A 18 -4.73 -6.02 -3.60
C PHE A 18 -6.03 -6.06 -4.40
N LEU A 19 -6.63 -4.90 -4.65
CA LEU A 19 -7.84 -4.75 -5.45
C LEU A 19 -7.54 -4.31 -6.88
N GLY A 20 -6.64 -3.34 -7.06
CA GLY A 20 -6.35 -2.76 -8.37
C GLY A 20 -5.57 -1.46 -8.28
N ASP A 21 -5.11 -0.98 -9.44
CA ASP A 21 -4.45 0.32 -9.54
C ASP A 21 -5.50 1.44 -9.61
N VAL A 22 -5.24 2.54 -8.91
CA VAL A 22 -6.08 3.74 -8.88
C VAL A 22 -5.21 4.98 -9.05
N GLU A 23 -5.80 6.08 -9.51
CA GLU A 23 -5.07 7.34 -9.67
C GLU A 23 -5.74 8.44 -8.86
N THR A 24 -4.94 9.22 -8.12
CA THR A 24 -5.42 10.41 -7.41
C THR A 24 -4.54 11.60 -7.77
N ARG A 25 -5.12 12.59 -8.47
CA ARG A 25 -4.44 13.83 -8.90
C ARG A 25 -3.12 13.59 -9.65
N GLY A 26 -3.07 12.57 -10.51
CA GLY A 26 -1.87 12.22 -11.27
C GLY A 26 -0.82 11.42 -10.50
N VAL A 27 -1.10 10.99 -9.27
CA VAL A 27 -0.27 10.00 -8.55
C VAL A 27 -0.88 8.62 -8.76
N LYS A 28 -0.09 7.67 -9.26
CA LYS A 28 -0.49 6.27 -9.40
C LYS A 28 -0.38 5.54 -8.06
N LEU A 29 -1.44 4.84 -7.70
CA LEU A 29 -1.58 4.18 -6.39
C LEU A 29 -2.07 2.75 -6.60
N ARG A 30 -1.84 1.92 -5.59
CA ARG A 30 -2.39 0.58 -5.45
C ARG A 30 -3.44 0.57 -4.36
N ARG A 31 -4.66 0.19 -4.69
CA ARG A 31 -5.74 0.01 -3.72
C ARG A 31 -5.65 -1.38 -3.10
N TYR A 32 -5.56 -1.41 -1.79
CA TYR A 32 -5.68 -2.58 -0.95
C TYR A 32 -6.99 -2.51 -0.18
N PHE A 33 -7.68 -3.64 -0.02
CA PHE A 33 -8.98 -3.68 0.66
C PHE A 33 -9.08 -4.85 1.62
N ALA A 34 -9.96 -4.68 2.60
CA ALA A 34 -10.25 -5.67 3.60
C ALA A 34 -11.23 -6.73 3.07
N SER A 35 -10.71 -7.79 2.45
CA SER A 35 -11.58 -8.79 1.83
C SER A 35 -12.36 -9.62 2.86
N PRO A 36 -13.39 -10.38 2.41
CA PRO A 36 -14.10 -11.33 3.27
C PRO A 36 -13.21 -12.37 3.97
N ARG A 37 -11.96 -12.56 3.50
CA ARG A 37 -11.01 -13.52 4.10
C ARG A 37 -10.37 -12.99 5.39
N MET A 38 -10.35 -11.67 5.61
CA MET A 38 -9.65 -11.06 6.73
C MET A 38 -10.11 -11.59 8.10
N PHE A 39 -11.42 -11.78 8.28
CA PHE A 39 -12.04 -12.29 9.50
C PHE A 39 -12.60 -13.71 9.32
N ASN A 40 -12.00 -14.50 8.43
CA ASN A 40 -12.47 -15.85 8.11
C ASN A 40 -11.62 -16.93 8.81
N TYR A 41 -12.18 -17.51 9.87
CA TYR A 41 -11.59 -18.61 10.63
C TYR A 41 -11.54 -19.96 9.89
N SER A 42 -12.11 -20.07 8.69
CA SER A 42 -11.96 -21.28 7.86
C SER A 42 -10.53 -21.46 7.36
N SER A 43 -9.77 -20.37 7.25
CA SER A 43 -8.37 -20.39 6.85
C SER A 43 -7.48 -20.94 7.98
N LYS A 44 -6.46 -21.74 7.63
CA LYS A 44 -5.49 -22.28 8.60
C LYS A 44 -4.74 -21.16 9.34
N GLU A 45 -4.47 -20.06 8.65
CA GLU A 45 -3.79 -18.87 9.17
C GLU A 45 -4.62 -18.12 10.21
N SER A 46 -5.95 -18.07 10.05
CA SER A 46 -6.80 -17.38 11.03
C SER A 46 -7.22 -18.26 12.20
N ARG A 47 -7.14 -19.59 12.07
CA ARG A 47 -7.51 -20.54 13.14
C ARG A 47 -6.69 -20.38 14.42
N CYS A 48 -5.45 -19.91 14.34
CA CYS A 48 -4.64 -19.69 15.54
C CYS A 48 -5.12 -18.50 16.40
N PHE A 49 -6.03 -17.67 15.90
CA PHE A 49 -6.62 -16.55 16.64
C PHE A 49 -7.91 -16.93 17.40
N CYS A 50 -8.26 -18.21 17.44
CA CYS A 50 -9.27 -18.72 18.34
C CYS A 50 -8.66 -19.81 19.23
N GLU A 51 -9.19 -19.95 20.44
CA GLU A 51 -8.86 -21.03 21.36
C GLU A 51 -9.62 -22.31 20.94
N ASP A 52 -10.41 -22.90 21.85
CA ASP A 52 -11.10 -24.16 21.61
C ASP A 52 -12.32 -24.03 20.68
N THR A 53 -13.01 -22.87 20.71
CA THR A 53 -14.19 -22.60 19.88
C THR A 53 -14.06 -21.23 19.21
N CYS A 54 -13.98 -21.24 17.89
CA CYS A 54 -13.92 -20.00 17.10
C CYS A 54 -15.30 -19.37 16.97
N LEU A 55 -15.34 -18.03 16.98
CA LEU A 55 -16.54 -17.30 16.57
C LEU A 55 -16.90 -17.62 15.10
N PRO A 56 -18.18 -17.52 14.72
CA PRO A 56 -18.58 -17.59 13.31
C PRO A 56 -17.77 -16.59 12.46
N SER A 57 -17.52 -16.91 11.19
CA SER A 57 -16.69 -16.05 10.33
C SER A 57 -17.25 -14.63 10.19
N GLY A 58 -16.37 -13.63 10.13
CA GLY A 58 -16.73 -12.21 10.00
C GLY A 58 -16.56 -11.35 11.24
N ALA A 59 -16.06 -11.94 12.33
CA ALA A 59 -15.74 -11.25 13.55
C ALA A 59 -14.33 -11.62 14.05
N ILE A 60 -13.75 -10.76 14.87
CA ILE A 60 -12.57 -11.07 15.68
C ILE A 60 -12.91 -10.90 17.16
N ASN A 61 -12.52 -11.88 17.97
CA ASN A 61 -12.59 -11.77 19.42
C ASN A 61 -11.38 -10.99 19.94
N ILE A 62 -11.63 -9.89 20.65
CA ILE A 62 -10.57 -9.07 21.25
C ILE A 62 -10.60 -9.11 22.79
N SER A 63 -11.42 -9.98 23.41
CA SER A 63 -11.57 -10.04 24.87
C SER A 63 -10.22 -10.19 25.60
N ALA A 64 -9.31 -10.99 25.05
CA ALA A 64 -7.98 -11.22 25.62
C ALA A 64 -7.16 -9.93 25.78
N CYS A 65 -7.38 -8.92 24.93
CA CYS A 65 -6.67 -7.65 25.02
C CYS A 65 -7.50 -6.49 25.60
N VAL A 66 -8.81 -6.68 25.81
CA VAL A 66 -9.68 -5.71 26.50
C VAL A 66 -10.15 -6.21 27.87
N GLN A 67 -9.22 -6.75 28.65
CA GLN A 67 -9.42 -7.15 30.06
C GLN A 67 -10.58 -8.15 30.24
N GLY A 68 -10.73 -9.09 29.31
CA GLY A 68 -11.78 -10.12 29.37
C GLY A 68 -13.17 -9.63 28.97
N SER A 69 -13.34 -8.37 28.59
CA SER A 69 -14.65 -7.83 28.17
C SER A 69 -15.17 -8.57 26.92
N PRO A 70 -16.49 -8.83 26.80
CA PRO A 70 -17.06 -9.63 25.72
C PRO A 70 -17.18 -8.84 24.41
N VAL A 71 -16.08 -8.27 23.93
CA VAL A 71 -16.03 -7.38 22.77
C VAL A 71 -15.51 -8.11 21.55
N ILE A 72 -16.23 -7.93 20.43
CA ILE A 72 -15.80 -8.38 19.10
C ILE A 72 -15.76 -7.20 18.13
N ILE A 73 -14.84 -7.28 17.17
CA ILE A 73 -14.78 -6.36 16.05
C ILE A 73 -15.31 -7.05 14.79
N THR A 74 -16.14 -6.35 14.03
CA THR A 74 -16.65 -6.79 12.72
C THR A 74 -16.47 -5.66 11.70
N PHE A 75 -16.74 -5.93 10.42
CA PHE A 75 -17.01 -4.82 9.50
C PHE A 75 -18.34 -4.13 9.86
N PRO A 76 -18.53 -2.85 9.47
CA PRO A 76 -19.77 -2.14 9.72
C PRO A 76 -20.98 -2.88 9.15
N HIS A 77 -22.07 -2.85 9.92
CA HIS A 77 -23.31 -3.56 9.61
C HIS A 77 -23.11 -5.06 9.32
N TYR A 78 -22.11 -5.68 9.95
CA TYR A 78 -21.76 -7.09 9.75
C TYR A 78 -21.48 -7.46 8.28
N LEU A 79 -20.90 -6.53 7.51
CA LEU A 79 -20.46 -6.80 6.15
C LEU A 79 -19.51 -8.01 6.13
N HIS A 80 -19.70 -8.93 5.18
CA HIS A 80 -18.93 -10.18 5.03
C HIS A 80 -19.01 -11.17 6.21
N ALA A 81 -19.90 -10.94 7.17
CA ALA A 81 -20.04 -11.81 8.34
C ALA A 81 -21.14 -12.85 8.20
N HIS A 82 -21.03 -13.91 8.99
CA HIS A 82 -22.02 -14.98 9.05
C HIS A 82 -23.43 -14.42 9.40
N PRO A 83 -24.53 -14.91 8.79
CA PRO A 83 -25.86 -14.36 9.02
C PRO A 83 -26.32 -14.31 10.48
N ILE A 84 -25.77 -15.17 11.34
CA ILE A 84 -26.06 -15.19 12.79
C ILE A 84 -25.81 -13.83 13.48
N TYR A 85 -24.86 -13.03 12.98
CA TYR A 85 -24.58 -11.71 13.54
C TYR A 85 -25.70 -10.69 13.26
N GLN A 86 -26.47 -10.91 12.19
CA GLN A 86 -27.59 -10.04 11.83
C GLN A 86 -28.91 -10.50 12.46
N GLN A 87 -28.95 -11.73 13.01
CA GLN A 87 -30.16 -12.30 13.59
C GLN A 87 -30.50 -11.64 14.93
N GLY A 88 -31.68 -11.01 15.00
CA GLY A 88 -32.15 -10.33 16.21
C GLY A 88 -31.67 -8.89 16.33
N VAL A 89 -31.05 -8.33 15.27
CA VAL A 89 -30.66 -6.92 15.22
C VAL A 89 -31.39 -6.24 14.07
N GLU A 90 -32.31 -5.34 14.39
CA GLU A 90 -33.00 -4.51 13.39
C GLU A 90 -32.13 -3.32 12.95
N GLY A 91 -32.35 -2.84 11.72
CA GLY A 91 -31.65 -1.65 11.18
C GLY A 91 -30.27 -1.91 10.57
N ILE A 92 -29.81 -3.15 10.53
CA ILE A 92 -28.53 -3.51 9.91
C ILE A 92 -28.68 -3.67 8.38
N ARG A 93 -27.82 -2.96 7.61
CA ARG A 93 -27.82 -2.99 6.14
C ARG A 93 -26.39 -2.99 5.61
N PRO A 94 -25.74 -4.16 5.43
CA PRO A 94 -24.37 -4.22 4.91
C PRO A 94 -24.32 -3.71 3.46
N ASP A 95 -23.48 -2.72 3.19
CA ASP A 95 -23.22 -2.20 1.85
C ASP A 95 -21.70 -2.08 1.62
N PRO A 96 -21.11 -2.86 0.68
CA PRO A 96 -19.69 -2.73 0.33
C PRO A 96 -19.27 -1.30 -0.06
N LYS A 97 -20.16 -0.46 -0.60
CA LYS A 97 -19.79 0.91 -0.96
C LYS A 97 -19.53 1.78 0.28
N HIS A 98 -20.27 1.55 1.36
CA HIS A 98 -20.20 2.36 2.57
C HIS A 98 -19.35 1.73 3.66
N HIS A 99 -19.28 0.39 3.74
CA HIS A 99 -18.72 -0.33 4.88
C HIS A 99 -17.39 -1.04 4.59
N GLN A 100 -16.87 -0.93 3.37
CA GLN A 100 -15.60 -1.52 2.98
C GLN A 100 -14.41 -0.65 3.44
N MET A 101 -13.45 -1.29 4.12
CA MET A 101 -12.16 -0.69 4.44
C MET A 101 -11.19 -0.79 3.26
N PHE A 102 -10.42 0.28 3.01
CA PHE A 102 -9.40 0.33 1.97
C PHE A 102 -8.20 1.24 2.33
N LEU A 103 -7.09 1.00 1.64
CA LEU A 103 -5.87 1.80 1.66
C LEU A 103 -5.36 1.99 0.23
N ASP A 104 -5.11 3.22 -0.18
CA ASP A 104 -4.47 3.54 -1.45
C ASP A 104 -3.02 3.93 -1.17
N ILE A 105 -2.07 3.13 -1.67
CA ILE A 105 -0.64 3.24 -1.37
C ILE A 105 0.14 3.53 -2.64
N GLU A 106 1.03 4.52 -2.61
CA GLU A 106 1.98 4.77 -3.69
C GLU A 106 3.05 3.66 -3.71
N PRO A 107 3.23 2.96 -4.85
CA PRO A 107 3.97 1.71 -4.89
C PRO A 107 5.50 1.85 -4.76
N LYS A 108 6.10 3.00 -5.06
CA LYS A 108 7.57 3.17 -5.03
C LYS A 108 8.10 3.47 -3.64
N MET A 109 7.41 4.31 -2.89
CA MET A 109 7.81 4.81 -1.58
C MET A 109 6.98 4.20 -0.44
N GLY A 110 5.87 3.51 -0.74
CA GLY A 110 4.98 2.93 0.27
C GLY A 110 4.14 3.96 1.04
N ILE A 111 4.02 5.18 0.52
CA ILE A 111 3.28 6.27 1.17
C ILE A 111 1.77 6.01 0.99
N THR A 112 1.05 5.95 2.10
CA THR A 112 -0.42 5.85 2.08
C THR A 112 -1.01 7.22 1.75
N VAL A 113 -1.79 7.28 0.66
CA VAL A 113 -2.37 8.52 0.13
C VAL A 113 -3.83 8.68 0.56
N ASN A 114 -4.62 7.62 0.48
CA ASN A 114 -5.99 7.60 1.01
C ASN A 114 -6.16 6.38 1.90
N ALA A 115 -6.89 6.53 3.00
CA ALA A 115 -7.24 5.44 3.88
C ALA A 115 -8.67 5.64 4.37
N ALA A 116 -9.44 4.56 4.39
CA ALA A 116 -10.71 4.50 5.09
C ALA A 116 -10.71 3.27 5.97
N ALA A 117 -10.37 3.44 7.24
CA ALA A 117 -10.46 2.40 8.24
C ALA A 117 -11.87 2.38 8.80
N LYS A 118 -12.59 1.28 8.56
CA LYS A 118 -14.00 1.12 8.96
C LYS A 118 -14.19 -0.19 9.68
N PHE A 119 -14.70 -0.13 10.89
CA PHE A 119 -15.04 -1.31 11.68
C PHE A 119 -16.10 -0.98 12.71
N GLN A 120 -16.66 -2.04 13.28
CA GLN A 120 -17.76 -2.00 14.22
C GLN A 120 -17.39 -2.72 15.49
N VAL A 121 -17.66 -2.07 16.62
CA VAL A 121 -17.51 -2.62 17.95
C VAL A 121 -18.85 -3.23 18.35
N ASN A 122 -18.81 -4.49 18.75
CA ASN A 122 -19.99 -5.23 19.20
C ASN A 122 -19.67 -5.90 20.52
N VAL A 123 -20.71 -6.14 21.31
CA VAL A 123 -20.64 -6.99 22.50
C VAL A 123 -21.39 -8.27 22.24
N TRP A 124 -20.90 -9.40 22.75
CA TRP A 124 -21.73 -10.60 22.84
C TRP A 124 -22.39 -10.70 24.20
N ILE A 125 -23.61 -11.21 24.19
CA ILE A 125 -24.41 -11.44 25.38
C ILE A 125 -24.86 -12.90 25.35
N GLU A 126 -24.73 -13.57 26.48
CA GLU A 126 -25.13 -14.97 26.66
C GLU A 126 -25.76 -15.17 28.04
N ASN A 127 -26.36 -16.35 28.26
CA ASN A 127 -26.89 -16.73 29.56
C ASN A 127 -25.76 -16.72 30.60
N ILE A 128 -25.99 -16.03 31.71
CA ILE A 128 -25.14 -16.08 32.90
C ILE A 128 -26.03 -16.65 34.01
N PRO A 129 -25.88 -17.94 34.38
CA PRO A 129 -26.76 -18.62 35.33
C PRO A 129 -26.90 -17.91 36.67
N GLU A 130 -25.87 -17.17 37.09
CA GLU A 130 -25.82 -16.45 38.35
C GLU A 130 -26.54 -15.09 38.32
N ILE A 131 -26.96 -14.62 37.14
CA ILE A 131 -27.56 -13.29 36.96
C ILE A 131 -28.94 -13.44 36.29
N PRO A 132 -30.05 -13.27 37.05
CA PRO A 132 -31.40 -13.47 36.53
C PRO A 132 -31.76 -12.65 35.29
N PHE A 133 -31.13 -11.49 35.11
CA PHE A 133 -31.32 -10.63 33.94
C PHE A 133 -30.93 -11.30 32.60
N PHE A 134 -30.06 -12.32 32.62
CA PHE A 134 -29.60 -13.03 31.42
C PHE A 134 -30.27 -14.42 31.26
N GLU A 135 -31.22 -14.79 32.12
CA GLU A 135 -31.83 -16.13 32.12
C GLU A 135 -32.56 -16.45 30.79
N ASP A 136 -33.26 -15.46 30.21
CA ASP A 136 -34.04 -15.63 28.97
C ASP A 136 -33.17 -15.69 27.69
N ILE A 137 -31.85 -15.55 27.81
CA ILE A 137 -30.93 -15.55 26.66
C ILE A 137 -30.47 -16.98 26.37
N HIS A 138 -31.27 -17.73 25.61
CA HIS A 138 -30.97 -19.13 25.32
C HIS A 138 -29.77 -19.36 24.39
N GLU A 139 -29.42 -18.37 23.57
CA GLU A 139 -28.32 -18.44 22.62
C GLU A 139 -27.49 -17.16 22.66
N ARG A 140 -26.16 -17.29 22.46
CA ARG A 140 -25.26 -16.14 22.41
C ARG A 140 -25.67 -15.20 21.27
N ARG A 141 -25.93 -13.93 21.60
CA ARG A 141 -26.28 -12.86 20.67
C ARG A 141 -25.14 -11.86 20.54
N PHE A 142 -25.07 -11.19 19.40
CA PHE A 142 -24.06 -10.18 19.12
C PHE A 142 -24.75 -8.84 18.86
N TYR A 143 -24.54 -7.87 19.74
CA TYR A 143 -25.18 -6.56 19.66
C TYR A 143 -24.19 -5.50 19.21
N PRO A 144 -24.49 -4.75 18.13
CA PRO A 144 -23.64 -3.67 17.69
C PRO A 144 -23.77 -2.47 18.63
N VAL A 145 -22.65 -1.96 19.12
CA VAL A 145 -22.64 -0.78 20.00
C VAL A 145 -22.48 0.48 19.15
N PHE A 146 -21.41 0.52 18.33
CA PHE A 146 -21.18 1.58 17.37
C PHE A 146 -20.24 1.09 16.27
N TRP A 147 -20.30 1.74 15.12
CA TRP A 147 -19.27 1.65 14.10
C TRP A 147 -18.74 3.05 13.82
N PHE A 148 -17.52 3.11 13.32
CA PHE A 148 -16.92 4.39 12.95
C PHE A 148 -16.06 4.24 11.71
N GLU A 149 -15.77 5.39 11.13
CA GLU A 149 -14.92 5.55 9.97
C GLU A 149 -13.83 6.57 10.28
N ASN A 150 -12.58 6.11 10.17
CA ASN A 150 -11.41 6.98 10.20
C ASN A 150 -10.92 7.17 8.77
N LEU A 151 -11.11 8.39 8.27
CA LEU A 151 -10.62 8.82 6.96
C LEU A 151 -9.29 9.53 7.10
N ALA A 152 -8.32 9.14 6.28
CA ALA A 152 -7.11 9.90 6.05
C ALA A 152 -6.94 10.13 4.55
N SER A 153 -6.60 11.35 4.16
CA SER A 153 -6.31 11.68 2.76
C SER A 153 -5.16 12.67 2.68
N ALA A 154 -4.30 12.47 1.69
CA ALA A 154 -3.19 13.33 1.41
C ALA A 154 -3.68 14.71 0.96
N ASP A 155 -3.08 15.76 1.52
CA ASP A 155 -3.38 17.12 1.09
C ASP A 155 -2.82 17.39 -0.33
N LYS A 156 -3.29 18.47 -0.96
CA LYS A 156 -2.91 18.80 -2.34
C LYS A 156 -1.40 19.01 -2.49
N HIS A 157 -0.77 19.57 -1.47
CA HIS A 157 0.64 19.90 -1.50
C HIS A 157 1.51 18.64 -1.34
N MET A 158 1.16 17.70 -0.45
CA MET A 158 1.83 16.39 -0.38
C MET A 158 1.66 15.62 -1.69
N LEU A 159 0.45 15.58 -2.26
CA LEU A 159 0.21 14.92 -3.56
C LEU A 159 1.05 15.52 -4.69
N SER A 160 1.23 16.84 -4.72
CA SER A 160 2.01 17.52 -5.76
C SER A 160 3.50 17.18 -5.63
N ARG A 161 4.03 17.15 -4.39
CA ARG A 161 5.40 16.70 -4.12
C ARG A 161 5.60 15.24 -4.45
N LEU A 162 4.64 14.39 -4.07
CA LEU A 162 4.68 12.97 -4.35
C LEU A 162 4.72 12.73 -5.86
N ARG A 163 3.82 13.36 -6.63
CA ARG A 163 3.82 13.31 -8.10
C ARG A 163 5.15 13.76 -8.70
N LEU A 164 5.70 14.89 -8.24
CA LEU A 164 6.98 15.38 -8.72
C LEU A 164 8.09 14.35 -8.53
N VAL A 165 8.14 13.71 -7.36
CA VAL A 165 9.18 12.72 -7.00
C VAL A 165 8.96 11.38 -7.69
N THR A 166 7.73 10.90 -7.80
CA THR A 166 7.44 9.54 -8.27
C THR A 166 7.21 9.46 -9.76
N GLU A 167 6.62 10.48 -10.39
CA GLU A 167 6.25 10.45 -11.82
C GLU A 167 7.18 11.32 -12.68
N GLU A 168 7.42 12.56 -12.27
CA GLU A 168 8.06 13.58 -13.13
C GLU A 168 9.59 13.53 -13.09
N LEU A 169 10.19 13.51 -11.89
CA LEU A 169 11.66 13.51 -11.71
C LEU A 169 12.37 12.35 -12.41
N PRO A 170 11.89 11.08 -12.33
CA PRO A 170 12.52 9.98 -13.04
C PRO A 170 12.56 10.23 -14.55
N GLN A 171 11.49 10.77 -15.15
CA GLN A 171 11.45 11.06 -16.58
C GLN A 171 12.47 12.13 -16.97
N TYR A 172 12.53 13.24 -16.22
CA TYR A 172 13.50 14.30 -16.50
C TYR A 172 14.94 13.83 -16.35
N VAL A 173 15.24 13.06 -15.31
CA VAL A 173 16.59 12.49 -15.10
C VAL A 173 16.95 11.52 -16.22
N THR A 174 16.04 10.65 -16.63
CA THR A 174 16.27 9.71 -17.74
C THR A 174 16.53 10.44 -19.06
N VAL A 175 15.70 11.42 -19.42
CA VAL A 175 15.89 12.23 -20.64
C VAL A 175 17.21 13.00 -20.59
N GLY A 176 17.52 13.64 -19.45
CA GLY A 176 18.78 14.36 -19.26
C GLY A 176 20.01 13.45 -19.38
N ALA A 177 19.95 12.26 -18.79
CA ALA A 177 21.02 11.27 -18.86
C ALA A 177 21.27 10.80 -20.30
N PHE A 178 20.22 10.42 -21.03
CA PHE A 178 20.38 10.04 -22.44
C PHE A 178 20.89 11.20 -23.30
N GLY A 179 20.41 12.43 -23.06
CA GLY A 179 20.93 13.63 -23.71
C GLY A 179 22.42 13.84 -23.47
N ALA A 180 22.88 13.70 -22.22
CA ALA A 180 24.30 13.83 -21.87
C ALA A 180 25.17 12.76 -22.53
N VAL A 181 24.70 11.51 -22.59
CA VAL A 181 25.41 10.40 -23.27
C VAL A 181 25.54 10.67 -24.76
N ILE A 182 24.49 11.16 -25.42
CA ILE A 182 24.52 11.52 -26.85
C ILE A 182 25.51 12.64 -27.11
N ILE A 183 25.47 13.71 -26.30
CA ILE A 183 26.39 14.85 -26.43
C ILE A 183 27.83 14.39 -26.21
N GLY A 184 28.09 13.60 -25.18
CA GLY A 184 29.42 13.03 -24.92
C GLY A 184 29.92 12.14 -26.07
N GLY A 185 29.04 11.32 -26.65
CA GLY A 185 29.34 10.50 -27.82
C GLY A 185 29.71 11.32 -29.05
N ILE A 186 28.97 12.40 -29.33
CA ILE A 186 29.27 13.33 -30.44
C ILE A 186 30.64 13.99 -30.23
N ILE A 187 30.93 14.45 -29.01
CA ILE A 187 32.23 15.08 -28.68
C ILE A 187 33.36 14.07 -28.87
N LEU A 188 33.23 12.84 -28.37
CA LEU A 188 34.23 11.79 -28.53
C LEU A 188 34.46 11.42 -30.00
N LEU A 189 33.39 11.31 -30.80
CA LEU A 189 33.52 11.06 -32.24
C LEU A 189 34.21 12.22 -32.94
N ALA A 190 33.86 13.46 -32.61
CA ALA A 190 34.49 14.65 -33.19
C ALA A 190 35.99 14.72 -32.85
N THR A 191 36.38 14.45 -31.59
CA THR A 191 37.79 14.43 -31.19
C THR A 191 38.57 13.29 -31.83
N LEU A 192 37.96 12.11 -31.98
CA LEU A 192 38.56 10.97 -32.68
C LEU A 192 38.80 11.30 -34.17
N VAL A 193 37.81 11.87 -34.85
CA VAL A 193 37.94 12.29 -36.26
C VAL A 193 39.02 13.36 -36.40
N TYR A 194 39.06 14.33 -35.49
CA TYR A 194 40.11 15.35 -35.47
C TYR A 194 41.51 14.74 -35.28
N ALA A 195 41.67 13.81 -34.34
CA ALA A 195 42.93 13.12 -34.08
C ALA A 195 43.40 12.31 -35.31
N ILE A 196 42.50 11.56 -35.96
CA ILE A 196 42.81 10.81 -37.19
C ILE A 196 43.23 11.76 -38.33
N ARG A 197 42.57 12.91 -38.47
CA ARG A 197 42.97 13.92 -39.47
C ARG A 197 44.33 14.54 -39.15
N TYR A 198 44.64 14.74 -37.87
CA TYR A 198 45.92 15.28 -37.42
C TYR A 198 47.07 14.32 -37.71
N THR A 199 46.91 13.02 -37.41
CA THR A 199 47.95 12.01 -37.67
C THR A 199 48.18 11.73 -39.16
N LYS A 200 47.16 11.96 -40.00
CA LYS A 200 47.29 11.86 -41.47
C LYS A 200 47.94 13.08 -42.13
N LYS A 201 48.22 14.19 -41.42
CA LYS A 201 48.94 15.32 -42.02
C LYS A 201 50.37 14.89 -42.38
N PRO A 202 50.86 15.14 -43.61
CA PRO A 202 52.21 14.79 -44.00
C PRO A 202 53.23 15.52 -43.13
N LYS A 203 54.29 14.82 -42.70
CA LYS A 203 55.39 15.45 -41.95
C LYS A 203 55.97 16.59 -42.80
N PRO A 204 56.31 17.75 -42.20
CA PRO A 204 56.95 18.83 -42.94
C PRO A 204 58.25 18.30 -43.58
N VAL A 205 58.39 18.54 -44.89
CA VAL A 205 59.58 18.17 -45.65
C VAL A 205 60.78 18.87 -45.03
N GLN A 206 61.78 18.11 -44.57
CA GLN A 206 63.02 18.72 -44.05
C GLN A 206 63.69 19.50 -45.19
N PRO A 207 64.09 20.77 -44.97
CA PRO A 207 64.78 21.54 -45.99
C PRO A 207 66.09 20.83 -46.37
N THR A 208 66.24 20.53 -47.66
CA THR A 208 67.46 19.93 -48.20
C THR A 208 68.54 21.01 -48.23
N TYR A 209 69.53 20.92 -47.34
CA TYR A 209 70.66 21.83 -47.34
C TYR A 209 71.59 21.48 -48.51
N ILE A 210 71.64 22.34 -49.53
CA ILE A 210 72.65 22.27 -50.59
C ILE A 210 73.89 23.00 -50.08
N PRO A 211 75.04 22.32 -49.87
CA PRO A 211 76.25 22.99 -49.44
C PRO A 211 76.76 23.88 -50.57
N VAL A 212 76.72 25.20 -50.37
CA VAL A 212 77.35 26.17 -51.27
C VAL A 212 78.83 26.25 -50.91
N ARG A 213 79.69 25.82 -51.84
CA ARG A 213 81.14 25.93 -51.70
C ARG A 213 81.53 27.38 -51.98
N VAL A 214 81.83 28.15 -50.94
CA VAL A 214 82.36 29.51 -51.09
C VAL A 214 83.80 29.40 -51.59
N LEU A 215 84.06 29.86 -52.81
CA LEU A 215 85.41 30.00 -53.36
C LEU A 215 85.92 31.41 -53.06
N LYS A 216 86.67 31.56 -51.95
CA LYS A 216 87.93 32.30 -51.82
C LYS A 216 88.38 32.37 -50.38
#